data_AF-A0A1I2RBA1-F1
#
_entry.id   AF-A0A1I2RBA1-F1
#
_cell.length_a   1.000
_cell.length_b   1.000
_cell.length_c   1.000
_cell.angle_alpha   90.00
_cell.angle_beta   90.00
_cell.angle_gamma   90.00
#
_symmetry.space_group_name_H-M   'P 1'
#
loop_
_entity.id
_entity.type
_entity.pdbx_description
1 polymer ?
#
loop_
_entity_poly.entity_id
_entity_poly.type
_entity_poly.pdbx_seq_one_letter_code
_entity_poly.pdbx_strand_id
1 'polypeptide(L)'
;MLYDDPTDGYPTTYARDDLPVVDHYPGGQTTPTPKATDFTPGHLLGSVSGELGLRRFLEERGHTLVVTSDKEVRGGVGSVFDRELPDADVVISQPFWPAYLTPERIAAAKNLKPAITAGIGSDHVDLDAAIAHGGGGPPARTELRAWGRSPR
;
A
#
# COMPACT_ATOMS: atom_id res chain seq x y z
N MET A 1 0.07 0.88 -5.51
CA MET A 1 -1.16 0.49 -6.24
C MET A 1 -2.38 0.79 -5.39
N LEU A 2 -3.21 1.72 -5.86
CA LEU A 2 -4.43 2.19 -5.19
C LEU A 2 -5.56 2.23 -6.20
N TYR A 3 -6.82 2.23 -5.76
CA TYR A 3 -7.96 2.32 -6.69
C TYR A 3 -8.17 3.76 -7.19
N ASP A 4 -8.92 3.93 -8.27
CA ASP A 4 -9.27 5.25 -8.81
C ASP A 4 -10.08 6.09 -7.81
N ASP A 5 -10.01 7.41 -7.94
CA ASP A 5 -10.88 8.30 -7.16
C ASP A 5 -12.37 8.06 -7.48
N PRO A 6 -13.29 8.50 -6.60
CA PRO A 6 -14.72 8.47 -6.89
C PRO A 6 -15.05 9.15 -8.24
N THR A 7 -16.11 8.69 -8.91
CA THR A 7 -16.46 9.16 -10.26
C THR A 7 -16.86 10.63 -10.32
N ASP A 8 -17.26 11.22 -9.18
CA ASP A 8 -17.57 12.63 -8.97
C ASP A 8 -16.36 13.46 -8.48
N GLY A 9 -15.18 12.84 -8.38
CA GLY A 9 -13.93 13.47 -7.97
C GLY A 9 -13.54 13.15 -6.54
N TYR A 10 -12.28 13.47 -6.18
CA TYR A 10 -11.79 13.23 -4.83
C TYR A 10 -12.48 14.17 -3.81
N PRO A 11 -13.09 13.64 -2.75
CA PRO A 11 -13.93 14.42 -1.85
C PRO A 11 -13.12 15.38 -0.98
N THR A 12 -13.68 16.56 -0.74
CA THR A 12 -13.16 17.56 0.21
C THR A 12 -14.02 17.69 1.47
N THR A 13 -15.19 17.04 1.49
CA THR A 13 -16.12 17.00 2.62
C THR A 13 -16.65 15.58 2.80
N TYR A 14 -16.97 15.20 4.04
CA TYR A 14 -17.45 13.87 4.39
C TYR A 14 -18.76 13.95 5.19
N ALA A 15 -19.48 12.84 5.29
CA ALA A 15 -20.77 12.79 5.99
C ALA A 15 -20.70 13.01 7.52
N ARG A 16 -19.49 12.95 8.08
CA ARG A 16 -19.19 13.20 9.49
C ARG A 16 -17.78 13.79 9.62
N ASP A 17 -17.55 14.48 10.71
CA ASP A 17 -16.29 15.20 10.95
C ASP A 17 -15.20 14.32 11.57
N ASP A 18 -15.58 13.24 12.24
CA ASP A 18 -14.65 12.37 12.96
C ASP A 18 -15.02 10.87 12.92
N LEU A 19 -14.06 10.05 13.37
CA LEU A 19 -14.23 8.63 13.59
C LEU A 19 -14.16 8.31 15.08
N PRO A 20 -14.87 7.28 15.57
CA PRO A 20 -14.69 6.78 16.91
C PRO A 20 -13.24 6.40 17.18
N VAL A 21 -12.76 6.68 18.39
CA VAL A 21 -11.43 6.29 18.83
C VAL A 21 -11.42 4.79 19.13
N VAL A 22 -10.45 4.09 18.55
CA VAL A 22 -10.13 2.68 18.83
C VAL A 22 -8.67 2.63 19.24
N ASP A 23 -8.37 2.12 20.42
CA ASP A 23 -7.02 2.05 20.99
C ASP A 23 -6.47 0.61 21.01
N HIS A 24 -7.34 -0.37 21.21
CA HIS A 24 -7.01 -1.80 21.23
C HIS A 24 -8.01 -2.63 20.40
N TYR A 25 -7.52 -3.72 19.83
CA TYR A 25 -8.35 -4.76 19.23
C TYR A 25 -8.83 -5.76 20.30
N PRO A 26 -9.97 -6.44 20.07
CA PRO A 26 -10.34 -7.61 20.86
C PRO A 26 -9.19 -8.63 20.85
N GLY A 27 -8.62 -8.91 22.02
CA GLY A 27 -7.38 -9.70 22.16
C GLY A 27 -6.18 -8.91 22.71
N GLY A 28 -6.32 -7.60 22.94
CA GLY A 28 -5.33 -6.78 23.63
C GLY A 28 -4.21 -6.24 22.75
N GLN A 29 -4.21 -6.54 21.45
CA GLN A 29 -3.28 -5.93 20.50
C GLN A 29 -3.57 -4.44 20.38
N THR A 30 -2.53 -3.61 20.48
CA THR A 30 -2.64 -2.16 20.28
C THR A 30 -2.89 -1.81 18.81
N THR A 31 -3.49 -0.65 18.58
CA THR A 31 -3.53 -0.05 17.24
C THR A 31 -2.12 0.34 16.73
N PRO A 32 -1.94 0.48 15.41
CA PRO A 32 -0.75 1.07 14.81
C PRO A 32 -0.27 2.34 15.53
N THR A 33 1.03 2.45 15.79
CA THR A 33 1.64 3.57 16.53
C THR A 33 2.74 4.26 15.71
N PRO A 34 2.42 4.82 14.52
CA PRO A 34 3.42 5.57 13.78
C PRO A 34 3.85 6.82 14.58
N LYS A 35 5.09 7.27 14.38
CA LYS A 35 5.60 8.49 15.04
C LYS A 35 4.76 9.74 14.70
N ALA A 36 4.21 9.77 13.49
CA ALA A 36 3.31 10.81 13.02
C ALA A 36 2.40 10.25 11.92
N THR A 37 1.33 10.98 11.66
CA THR A 37 0.41 10.78 10.52
C THR A 37 0.27 12.10 9.80
N ASP A 38 0.27 12.06 8.46
CA ASP A 38 0.09 13.23 7.59
C ASP A 38 -1.31 13.27 6.96
N PHE A 39 -2.30 12.71 7.65
CA PHE A 39 -3.69 12.67 7.23
C PHE A 39 -4.64 12.91 8.41
N THR A 40 -5.88 13.29 8.08
CA THR A 40 -6.99 13.42 9.02
C THR A 40 -7.78 12.10 9.08
N PRO A 41 -7.94 11.45 10.25
CA PRO A 41 -8.79 10.28 10.38
C PRO A 41 -10.21 10.53 9.86
N GLY A 42 -10.73 9.63 9.04
CA GLY A 42 -12.03 9.79 8.36
C GLY A 42 -11.94 10.18 6.89
N HIS A 43 -10.78 10.68 6.44
CA HIS A 43 -10.56 10.99 5.03
C HIS A 43 -10.36 9.73 4.18
N LEU A 44 -10.63 9.83 2.88
CA LEU A 44 -10.46 8.75 1.90
C LEU A 44 -8.97 8.55 1.57
N LEU A 45 -8.33 7.50 2.10
CA LEU A 45 -6.88 7.30 1.91
C LEU A 45 -6.52 6.30 0.81
N GLY A 46 -7.43 5.39 0.44
CA GLY A 46 -7.13 4.24 -0.40
C GLY A 46 -7.16 4.49 -1.91
N SER A 47 -7.52 5.70 -2.34
CA SER A 47 -7.53 6.05 -3.76
C SER A 47 -6.21 6.70 -4.21
N VAL A 48 -6.03 6.83 -5.53
CA VAL A 48 -4.84 7.46 -6.12
C VAL A 48 -4.55 8.86 -5.57
N SER A 49 -5.57 9.71 -5.34
CA SER A 49 -5.35 11.03 -4.73
C SER A 49 -5.18 11.00 -3.20
N GLY A 50 -5.60 9.91 -2.55
CA GLY A 50 -5.44 9.73 -1.10
C GLY A 50 -4.04 9.27 -0.69
N GLU A 51 -3.35 8.53 -1.57
CA GLU A 51 -1.93 8.13 -1.46
C GLU A 51 -1.54 7.42 -0.14
N LEU A 52 -2.53 6.89 0.59
CA LEU A 52 -2.38 6.42 1.97
C LEU A 52 -1.81 7.48 2.95
N GLY A 53 -1.75 8.76 2.56
CA GLY A 53 -1.08 9.82 3.31
C GLY A 53 0.45 9.65 3.43
N LEU A 54 1.10 8.99 2.45
CA LEU A 54 2.52 8.64 2.55
C LEU A 54 3.48 9.59 1.82
N ARG A 55 3.01 10.39 0.86
CA ARG A 55 3.89 11.18 -0.02
C ARG A 55 4.86 12.07 0.73
N ARG A 56 4.34 12.94 1.60
CA ARG A 56 5.16 13.86 2.40
C ARG A 56 6.22 13.11 3.21
N PHE A 57 5.80 12.08 3.94
CA PHE A 57 6.71 11.26 4.75
C PHE A 57 7.87 10.67 3.95
N LEU A 58 7.60 10.16 2.74
CA LEU A 58 8.59 9.53 1.86
C LEU A 58 9.50 10.54 1.17
N GLU A 59 8.92 11.60 0.59
CA GLU A 59 9.67 12.61 -0.16
C GLU A 59 10.57 13.45 0.75
N GLU A 60 10.14 13.79 1.97
CA GLU A 60 10.99 14.48 2.97
C GLU A 60 12.24 13.65 3.37
N ARG A 61 12.21 12.34 3.11
CA ARG A 61 13.34 11.42 3.36
C ARG A 61 14.13 11.08 2.10
N GLY A 62 13.82 11.73 0.99
CA GLY A 62 14.52 11.54 -0.28
C GLY A 62 14.09 10.29 -1.07
N HIS A 63 12.94 9.70 -0.73
CA HIS A 63 12.36 8.61 -1.51
C HIS A 63 11.42 9.13 -2.60
N THR A 64 11.27 8.37 -3.68
CA THR A 64 10.28 8.63 -4.71
C THR A 64 9.00 7.82 -4.43
N LEU A 65 7.84 8.42 -4.68
CA LEU A 65 6.55 7.73 -4.59
C LEU A 65 5.78 7.85 -5.91
N VAL A 66 5.64 6.72 -6.60
CA VAL A 66 4.75 6.57 -7.75
C VAL A 66 3.43 5.94 -7.29
N VAL A 67 2.32 6.63 -7.53
CA VAL A 67 0.98 6.14 -7.23
C VAL A 67 0.24 5.94 -8.54
N THR A 68 -0.37 4.77 -8.71
CA THR A 68 -1.14 4.42 -9.90
C THR A 68 -2.23 3.40 -9.55
N SER A 69 -3.30 3.41 -10.33
CA SER A 69 -4.35 2.39 -10.40
C SER A 69 -4.17 1.43 -11.57
N ASP A 70 -3.31 1.77 -12.53
CA ASP A 70 -3.08 0.98 -13.74
C ASP A 70 -2.15 -0.22 -13.47
N LYS A 71 -2.75 -1.41 -13.38
CA LYS A 71 -2.09 -2.68 -13.06
C LYS A 71 -2.23 -3.79 -14.10
N GLU A 72 -3.04 -3.56 -15.13
CA GLU A 72 -3.36 -4.59 -16.12
C GLU A 72 -2.87 -4.18 -17.50
N VAL A 73 -2.33 -5.14 -18.24
CA VAL A 73 -2.00 -4.96 -19.64
C VAL A 73 -3.29 -4.75 -20.43
N ARG A 74 -3.38 -3.64 -21.16
CA ARG A 74 -4.52 -3.32 -22.01
C ARG A 74 -4.04 -3.05 -23.43
N GLY A 75 -4.65 -3.73 -24.41
CA GLY A 75 -4.31 -3.54 -25.83
C GLY A 75 -2.85 -3.86 -26.19
N GLY A 76 -2.19 -4.76 -25.44
CA GLY A 76 -0.77 -5.10 -25.64
C GLY A 76 0.22 -4.06 -25.12
N VAL A 77 -0.26 -2.98 -24.49
CA VAL A 77 0.57 -1.98 -23.82
C VAL A 77 0.68 -2.36 -22.34
N GLY A 78 1.92 -2.43 -21.84
CA GLY A 78 2.19 -2.71 -20.42
C GLY A 78 1.58 -1.65 -19.50
N SER A 79 1.16 -2.06 -18.31
CA SER A 79 0.59 -1.14 -17.32
C SER A 79 1.66 -0.21 -16.74
N VAL A 80 1.26 0.91 -16.13
CA VAL A 80 2.17 1.74 -15.31
C VAL A 80 2.87 0.87 -14.27
N PHE A 81 2.14 -0.02 -13.59
CA PHE A 81 2.75 -0.93 -12.61
C PHE A 81 3.87 -1.77 -13.20
N ASP A 82 3.65 -2.42 -14.36
CA ASP A 82 4.66 -3.26 -15.01
C ASP A 82 5.90 -2.48 -15.44
N ARG A 83 5.74 -1.19 -15.77
CA ARG A 83 6.85 -0.32 -16.18
C ARG A 83 7.72 0.12 -15.00
N GLU A 84 7.11 0.42 -13.85
CA GLU A 84 7.83 0.92 -12.68
C GLU A 84 8.41 -0.22 -11.82
N LEU A 85 7.81 -1.41 -11.87
CA LEU A 85 8.17 -2.56 -11.03
C LEU A 85 9.65 -2.99 -11.11
N PRO A 86 10.33 -3.01 -12.28
CA PRO A 86 11.72 -3.45 -12.36
C PRO A 86 12.69 -2.64 -11.48
N ASP A 87 12.39 -1.36 -11.29
CA ASP A 87 13.23 -0.43 -10.54
C ASP A 87 12.73 -0.22 -9.09
N ALA A 88 11.52 -0.69 -8.76
CA ALA A 88 10.90 -0.46 -7.45
C ALA A 88 11.59 -1.25 -6.32
N ASP A 89 12.01 -0.55 -5.26
CA ASP A 89 12.47 -1.18 -4.01
C ASP A 89 11.33 -1.75 -3.16
N VAL A 90 10.16 -1.10 -3.18
CA VAL A 90 9.00 -1.40 -2.34
C VAL A 90 7.74 -1.36 -3.19
N VAL A 91 6.88 -2.37 -3.06
CA VAL A 91 5.53 -2.37 -3.63
C VAL A 91 4.51 -2.33 -2.51
N ILE A 92 3.54 -1.41 -2.60
CA ILE A 92 2.41 -1.32 -1.67
C ILE A 92 1.11 -1.50 -2.46
N SER A 93 0.24 -2.41 -2.03
CA SER A 93 -1.10 -2.57 -2.62
C SER A 93 -2.15 -2.92 -1.58
N GLN A 94 -3.42 -2.70 -1.92
CA GLN A 94 -4.56 -3.07 -1.08
C GLN A 94 -5.23 -4.33 -1.66
N PRO A 95 -5.75 -5.25 -0.83
CA PRO A 95 -6.48 -6.42 -1.32
C PRO A 95 -7.69 -6.09 -2.21
N PHE A 96 -8.29 -4.91 -2.01
CA PHE A 96 -9.42 -4.42 -2.81
C PHE A 96 -9.01 -4.02 -4.24
N TRP A 97 -7.74 -3.68 -4.45
CA TRP A 97 -7.16 -3.35 -5.76
C TRP A 97 -5.76 -3.96 -5.88
N PRO A 98 -5.67 -5.30 -5.96
CA PRO A 98 -4.44 -6.02 -5.68
C PRO A 98 -3.43 -5.86 -6.82
N ALA A 99 -2.19 -5.54 -6.46
CA ALA A 99 -1.06 -5.64 -7.37
C ALA A 99 -0.57 -7.09 -7.39
N TYR A 100 -1.07 -7.89 -8.33
CA TYR A 100 -0.67 -9.30 -8.40
C TYR A 100 0.83 -9.41 -8.70
N LEU A 101 1.60 -9.86 -7.71
CA LEU A 101 3.02 -10.17 -7.85
C LEU A 101 3.17 -11.65 -8.19
N THR A 102 2.99 -11.95 -9.48
CA THR A 102 3.21 -13.29 -10.04
C THR A 102 4.71 -13.63 -10.06
N PRO A 103 5.09 -14.90 -10.26
CA PRO A 103 6.48 -15.29 -10.42
C PRO A 103 7.24 -14.47 -11.47
N GLU A 104 6.61 -14.16 -12.61
CA GLU A 104 7.22 -13.39 -13.70
C GLU A 104 7.50 -11.94 -13.28
N ARG A 105 6.53 -11.32 -12.58
CA ARG A 105 6.67 -9.95 -12.04
C ARG A 105 7.74 -9.89 -10.96
N ILE A 106 7.79 -10.88 -10.06
CA ILE A 106 8.83 -10.98 -9.02
C ILE A 106 10.22 -11.19 -9.66
N ALA A 107 10.32 -12.00 -10.71
CA ALA A 107 11.58 -12.18 -11.44
C ALA A 107 12.04 -10.89 -12.14
N ALA A 108 11.10 -10.05 -12.61
CA ALA A 108 11.40 -8.76 -13.21
C ALA A 108 11.79 -7.68 -12.19
N ALA A 109 11.29 -7.76 -10.96
CA ALA A 109 11.45 -6.78 -9.88
C ALA A 109 12.80 -6.90 -9.16
N LYS A 110 13.90 -6.57 -9.84
CA LYS A 110 15.28 -6.86 -9.38
C LYS A 110 15.66 -6.20 -8.06
N ASN A 111 15.03 -5.07 -7.72
CA ASN A 111 15.34 -4.29 -6.52
C ASN A 111 14.36 -4.55 -5.37
N LEU A 112 13.31 -5.35 -5.60
CA LEU A 112 12.19 -5.48 -4.68
C LEU A 112 12.63 -6.13 -3.36
N LYS A 113 12.38 -5.44 -2.24
CA LYS A 113 12.73 -5.90 -0.90
C LYS A 113 11.46 -6.25 -0.11
N PRO A 114 10.58 -5.31 0.28
CA PRO A 114 9.27 -5.67 0.80
C PRO A 114 8.14 -5.47 -0.23
N ALA A 115 7.24 -6.44 -0.27
CA ALA A 115 5.87 -6.27 -0.77
C ALA A 115 4.93 -6.08 0.43
N ILE A 116 4.25 -4.94 0.50
CA ILE A 116 3.43 -4.52 1.64
C ILE A 116 1.96 -4.56 1.25
N THR A 117 1.18 -5.30 2.04
CA THR A 117 -0.28 -5.25 1.98
C THR A 117 -0.77 -4.12 2.89
N ALA A 118 -1.43 -3.12 2.31
CA ALA A 118 -2.18 -2.08 3.02
C ALA A 118 -3.60 -2.59 3.32
N GLY A 119 -3.71 -3.47 4.30
CA GLY A 119 -4.91 -4.25 4.61
C GLY A 119 -4.56 -5.58 5.25
N ILE A 120 -5.44 -6.58 5.10
CA ILE A 120 -5.23 -7.95 5.59
C ILE A 120 -5.42 -8.90 4.41
N GLY A 121 -4.51 -9.86 4.24
CA GLY A 121 -4.52 -10.83 3.15
C GLY A 121 -3.48 -10.51 2.07
N SER A 122 -2.48 -11.38 1.95
CA SER A 122 -1.36 -11.24 0.99
C SER A 122 -1.37 -12.34 -0.07
N ASP A 123 -2.52 -12.96 -0.33
CA ASP A 123 -2.70 -14.02 -1.34
C ASP A 123 -2.51 -13.55 -2.78
N HIS A 124 -2.49 -12.23 -3.01
CA HIS A 124 -2.14 -11.62 -4.29
C HIS A 124 -0.63 -11.57 -4.57
N VAL A 125 0.19 -12.10 -3.66
CA VAL A 125 1.64 -12.26 -3.83
C VAL A 125 1.94 -13.76 -3.91
N ASP A 126 2.66 -14.19 -4.95
CA ASP A 126 3.20 -15.54 -4.98
C ASP A 126 4.29 -15.68 -3.90
N LEU A 127 3.92 -16.33 -2.79
CA LEU A 127 4.78 -16.42 -1.62
C LEU A 127 6.03 -17.27 -1.86
N ASP A 128 5.94 -18.30 -2.69
CA ASP A 128 7.06 -19.18 -3.01
C ASP A 128 8.09 -18.44 -3.86
N ALA A 129 7.62 -17.70 -4.88
CA ALA A 129 8.47 -16.83 -5.68
C ALA A 129 9.10 -15.71 -4.83
N ALA A 130 8.35 -15.12 -3.90
CA ALA A 130 8.87 -14.09 -2.99
C ALA A 130 9.96 -14.64 -2.04
N ILE A 131 9.77 -15.84 -1.49
CA ILE A 131 10.78 -16.53 -0.67
C ILE A 131 12.06 -16.78 -1.48
N ALA A 132 11.91 -17.31 -2.70
CA ALA A 132 13.02 -17.58 -3.58
C ALA A 132 13.80 -16.29 -3.93
N HIS A 133 13.07 -15.20 -4.23
CA HIS A 133 13.66 -13.90 -4.52
C HIS A 133 14.41 -13.30 -3.32
N GLY A 134 13.88 -13.48 -2.11
CA GLY A 134 14.50 -13.04 -0.85
C GLY A 134 15.70 -13.88 -0.37
N GLY A 135 16.18 -14.84 -1.17
CA GLY A 135 17.35 -15.67 -0.83
C GLY A 135 17.05 -16.90 0.03
N GLY A 136 15.80 -17.39 0.02
CA GLY A 136 15.42 -18.69 0.63
C GLY A 136 15.06 -18.64 2.13
N GLY A 137 14.97 -17.44 2.73
CA GLY A 137 14.38 -17.26 4.06
C GLY A 137 12.86 -17.13 3.99
N PRO A 138 12.11 -17.43 5.07
CA PRO A 138 10.68 -17.17 5.13
C PRO A 138 10.40 -15.68 4.82
N PRO A 139 9.34 -15.35 4.06
CA PRO A 139 9.16 -13.99 3.57
C PRO A 139 8.85 -13.08 4.75
N ALA A 140 9.49 -11.91 4.80
CA ALA A 140 9.18 -10.91 5.81
C ALA A 140 7.77 -10.36 5.56
N ARG A 141 6.76 -10.96 6.20
CA ARG A 141 5.39 -10.44 6.19
C ARG A 141 5.36 -9.11 6.93
N THR A 142 5.29 -8.01 6.19
CA THR A 142 5.00 -6.70 6.76
C THR A 142 3.59 -6.30 6.33
N GLU A 143 2.62 -6.53 7.21
CA GLU A 143 1.27 -5.98 7.06
C GLU A 143 1.27 -4.54 7.58
N LEU A 144 0.97 -3.57 6.72
CA LEU A 144 0.73 -2.20 7.16
C LEU A 144 -0.73 -2.08 7.56
N ARG A 145 -1.01 -2.22 8.86
CA ARG A 145 -2.30 -1.88 9.44
C ARG A 145 -2.31 -0.36 9.64
N ALA A 146 -3.29 0.35 9.07
CA ALA A 146 -3.33 1.80 9.09
C ALA A 146 -4.61 2.30 9.77
N TRP A 147 -4.64 2.41 11.11
CA TRP A 147 -5.68 3.14 11.88
C TRP A 147 -5.16 3.52 13.28
N GLY A 148 -5.29 4.79 13.70
CA GLY A 148 -5.07 5.26 15.09
C GLY A 148 -3.71 5.91 15.40
N ARG A 149 -3.68 6.95 16.24
CA ARG A 149 -2.51 7.83 16.52
C ARG A 149 -1.95 7.63 17.94
N SER A 150 -0.67 7.98 18.07
CA SER A 150 0.09 8.21 19.30
C SER A 150 -0.54 9.29 20.22
N PRO A 151 -0.53 9.09 21.57
CA PRO A 151 -1.00 10.09 22.52
C PRO A 151 0.00 11.24 22.64
N ARG A 152 -0.52 12.47 22.77
CA ARG A 152 0.19 13.61 23.36
C ARG A 152 -0.08 13.64 24.85
#